data_AF-K1ZG90-F1
#
_entry.id   AF-K1ZG90-F1
#
_cell.length_a   1.000
_cell.length_b   1.000
_cell.length_c   1.000
_cell.angle_alpha   90.00
_cell.angle_beta   90.00
_cell.angle_gamma   90.00
#
_symmetry.space_group_name_H-M   'P 1'
#
loop_
_entity.id
_entity.type
_entity.pdbx_description
1 polymer ?
#
loop_
_entity_poly.entity_id
_entity_poly.type
_entity_poly.pdbx_seq_one_letter_code
_entity_poly.pdbx_strand_id
1 'polypeptide(L)'
;MWRFPYADGLKTGHTEDAGFCLVSSANKDGMRLISVIMGAPNDNARTEDSIRLLTYGFRFYETHKLYNGATSLTEARIWKGEKKQVAFGLAKDLFVTMPVGQYKNIQATIQLNQPLKAPILKGQSYGTLNVTLNNQVLTSEPLVALENNQRGGIWRSMADSLNFSFNKLFSKSDEQANNG
;
A
#
# COMPACT_ATOMS: atom_id res chain seq x y z
N MET A 1 -23.56 25.25 1.81
CA MET A 1 -22.86 24.30 0.91
C MET A 1 -23.56 24.02 -0.42
N TRP A 2 -24.90 24.04 -0.52
CA TRP A 2 -25.68 23.91 -1.79
C TRP A 2 -25.27 24.82 -2.97
N ARG A 3 -24.42 25.82 -2.73
CA ARG A 3 -23.90 26.78 -3.70
C ARG A 3 -22.60 26.30 -4.36
N PHE A 4 -22.00 25.23 -3.85
CA PHE A 4 -20.77 24.64 -4.39
C PHE A 4 -21.10 23.28 -5.02
N PRO A 5 -21.09 23.15 -6.35
CA PRO A 5 -21.66 21.98 -7.04
C PRO A 5 -20.92 20.68 -6.75
N TYR A 6 -19.65 20.76 -6.34
CA TYR A 6 -18.81 19.60 -6.03
C TYR A 6 -18.94 19.14 -4.57
N ALA A 7 -19.63 19.89 -3.71
CA ALA A 7 -19.74 19.58 -2.29
C ALA A 7 -20.70 18.42 -2.02
N ASP A 8 -20.28 17.49 -1.17
CA ASP A 8 -21.07 16.31 -0.80
C ASP A 8 -21.17 16.07 0.72
N GLY A 9 -20.71 17.01 1.55
CA GLY A 9 -20.81 16.95 3.02
C GLY A 9 -19.91 17.97 3.73
N LEU A 10 -19.69 17.90 5.05
CA LEU A 10 -20.08 16.82 5.97
C LEU A 10 -20.83 17.29 7.23
N LYS A 11 -20.34 18.28 7.98
CA LYS A 11 -20.92 18.62 9.30
C LYS A 11 -20.72 20.08 9.67
N THR A 12 -21.77 20.68 10.23
CA THR A 12 -21.74 21.99 10.88
C THR A 12 -21.66 21.86 12.40
N GLY A 13 -21.04 22.83 13.07
CA GLY A 13 -21.01 22.96 14.53
C GLY A 13 -21.05 24.42 14.95
N HIS A 14 -21.66 24.71 16.11
CA HIS A 14 -21.73 26.06 16.67
C HIS A 14 -21.97 26.00 18.18
N THR A 15 -21.17 26.76 18.93
CA THR A 15 -21.41 27.18 20.32
C THR A 15 -20.88 28.61 20.48
N GLU A 16 -21.29 29.32 21.54
CA GLU A 16 -20.80 30.68 21.80
C GLU A 16 -19.26 30.71 21.95
N ASP A 17 -18.70 29.72 22.67
CA ASP A 17 -17.26 29.62 22.89
C ASP A 17 -16.46 29.20 21.65
N ALA A 18 -17.02 28.34 20.79
CA ALA A 18 -16.30 27.75 19.66
C ALA A 18 -16.50 28.51 18.34
N GLY A 19 -17.43 29.48 18.30
CA GLY A 19 -17.85 30.15 17.08
C GLY A 19 -18.49 29.19 16.07
N PHE A 20 -18.47 29.57 14.79
CA PHE A 20 -19.07 28.80 13.71
C PHE A 20 -18.06 27.88 13.02
N CYS A 21 -18.28 26.57 13.13
CA CYS A 21 -17.41 25.54 12.55
C CYS A 21 -18.07 24.84 11.36
N LEU A 22 -17.26 24.39 10.40
CA LEU A 22 -17.67 23.62 9.23
C LEU A 22 -16.58 22.63 8.82
N VAL A 23 -16.94 21.36 8.76
CA VAL A 23 -16.17 20.34 8.05
C VAL A 23 -16.89 20.04 6.74
N SER A 24 -16.18 20.24 5.65
CA SER A 24 -16.71 20.10 4.30
C SER A 24 -15.90 19.16 3.45
N SER A 25 -16.57 18.45 2.56
CA SER A 25 -15.97 17.58 1.57
C SER A 25 -16.49 17.97 0.19
N ALA A 26 -15.59 17.97 -0.80
CA ALA A 26 -15.96 18.13 -2.20
C ALA A 26 -15.15 17.19 -3.09
N ASN A 27 -15.77 16.69 -4.15
CA ASN A 27 -15.12 15.86 -5.16
C ASN A 27 -15.30 16.48 -6.55
N LYS A 28 -14.18 16.73 -7.21
CA LYS A 28 -14.13 17.23 -8.59
C LYS A 28 -13.16 16.37 -9.39
N ASP A 29 -13.65 15.78 -10.48
CA ASP A 29 -12.85 15.01 -11.43
C ASP A 29 -12.02 13.87 -10.77
N GLY A 30 -12.56 13.25 -9.73
CA GLY A 30 -11.91 12.16 -8.99
C GLY A 30 -10.95 12.62 -7.88
N MET A 31 -10.68 13.93 -7.77
CA MET A 31 -9.95 14.51 -6.66
C MET A 31 -10.90 14.93 -5.54
N ARG A 32 -10.72 14.37 -4.34
CA ARG A 32 -11.49 14.74 -3.15
C ARG A 32 -10.67 15.65 -2.25
N LEU A 33 -11.25 16.77 -1.86
CA LEU A 33 -10.69 17.69 -0.87
C LEU A 33 -11.61 17.81 0.34
N ILE A 34 -10.98 17.99 1.51
CA ILE A 34 -11.67 18.23 2.77
C ILE A 34 -11.20 19.60 3.29
N SER A 35 -12.13 20.47 3.63
CA SER A 35 -11.86 21.75 4.30
C SER A 35 -12.43 21.73 5.71
N VAL A 36 -11.68 22.29 6.66
CA VAL A 36 -12.08 22.42 8.06
C VAL A 36 -11.96 23.89 8.44
N ILE A 37 -13.10 24.52 8.72
CA ILE A 37 -13.19 25.88 9.25
C ILE A 37 -13.61 25.79 10.71
N MET A 38 -12.93 26.53 11.58
CA MET A 38 -13.21 26.61 13.01
C MET A 38 -13.33 28.08 13.42
N GLY A 39 -14.19 28.40 14.38
CA GLY A 39 -14.24 29.73 14.98
C GLY A 39 -14.62 30.86 14.05
N ALA A 40 -15.37 30.61 12.97
CA ALA A 40 -15.82 31.70 12.11
C ALA A 40 -16.79 32.62 12.88
N PRO A 41 -16.82 33.93 12.58
CA PRO A 41 -17.63 34.90 13.33
C PRO A 41 -19.13 34.77 13.08
N ASN A 42 -19.54 34.14 11.96
CA ASN A 42 -20.93 33.90 11.62
C ASN A 42 -21.08 32.74 10.62
N ASP A 43 -22.33 32.32 10.39
CA ASP A 43 -22.68 31.20 9.49
C ASP A 43 -22.26 31.41 8.03
N ASN A 44 -22.37 32.65 7.53
CA ASN A 44 -21.99 32.97 6.16
C ASN A 44 -20.47 32.89 5.98
N ALA A 45 -19.70 33.43 6.93
CA ALA A 45 -18.24 33.42 6.91
C ALA A 45 -17.69 31.98 6.85
N ARG A 46 -18.19 31.06 7.69
CA ARG A 46 -17.72 29.64 7.63
C ARG A 46 -17.95 29.02 6.26
N THR A 47 -19.06 29.35 5.60
CA THR A 47 -19.41 28.80 4.28
C THR A 47 -18.53 29.41 3.19
N GLU A 48 -18.36 30.74 3.18
CA GLU A 48 -17.52 31.43 2.20
C GLU A 48 -16.06 31.00 2.30
N ASP A 49 -15.50 30.93 3.51
CA ASP A 49 -14.10 30.53 3.70
C ASP A 49 -13.86 29.08 3.30
N SER A 50 -14.82 28.19 3.59
CA SER A 50 -14.76 26.81 3.12
C SER A 50 -14.78 26.73 1.58
N ILE A 51 -15.63 27.52 0.91
CA ILE A 51 -15.67 27.56 -0.57
C ILE A 51 -14.36 28.13 -1.13
N ARG A 52 -13.79 29.17 -0.50
CA ARG A 52 -12.50 29.75 -0.89
C ARG A 52 -11.38 28.72 -0.79
N LEU A 53 -11.28 27.98 0.32
CA LEU A 53 -10.25 26.95 0.51
C LEU A 53 -10.39 25.80 -0.50
N LEU A 54 -11.60 25.28 -0.71
CA LEU A 54 -11.83 24.19 -1.68
C LEU A 54 -11.52 24.66 -3.11
N THR A 55 -12.00 25.85 -3.49
CA THR A 55 -11.69 26.45 -4.80
C THR A 55 -10.19 26.64 -5.00
N TYR A 56 -9.47 27.11 -3.97
CA TYR A 56 -8.02 27.24 -4.01
C TYR A 56 -7.35 25.87 -4.23
N GLY A 57 -7.73 24.86 -3.45
CA GLY A 57 -7.18 23.51 -3.59
C GLY A 57 -7.36 22.94 -4.99
N PHE A 58 -8.59 23.00 -5.54
CA PHE A 58 -8.86 22.53 -6.91
C PHE A 58 -8.19 23.35 -8.01
N ARG A 59 -7.84 24.61 -7.74
CA ARG A 59 -7.18 25.47 -8.73
C ARG A 59 -5.68 25.23 -8.81
N PHE A 60 -5.04 24.98 -7.66
CA PHE A 60 -3.58 24.96 -7.57
C PHE A 60 -2.98 23.58 -7.33
N TYR A 61 -3.79 22.57 -7.00
CA TYR A 61 -3.34 21.22 -6.77
C TYR A 61 -4.08 20.22 -7.65
N GLU A 62 -3.38 19.14 -7.97
CA GLU A 62 -3.91 17.96 -8.65
C GLU A 62 -3.49 16.70 -7.90
N THR A 63 -4.32 15.65 -7.96
CA THR A 63 -4.02 14.35 -7.33
C THR A 63 -3.93 13.28 -8.40
N HIS A 64 -2.79 12.59 -8.45
CA HIS A 64 -2.52 11.53 -9.42
C HIS A 64 -2.37 10.19 -8.73
N LYS A 65 -2.93 9.14 -9.32
CA LYS A 65 -2.60 7.76 -8.93
C LYS A 65 -1.27 7.37 -9.57
N LEU A 66 -0.24 7.21 -8.75
CA LEU A 66 1.10 6.86 -9.24
C LEU A 66 1.27 5.35 -9.42
N TYR A 67 0.74 4.56 -8.48
CA TYR A 67 0.89 3.11 -8.48
C TYR A 67 -0.39 2.43 -8.03
N ASN A 68 -0.71 1.28 -8.64
CA ASN A 68 -1.77 0.40 -8.17
C ASN A 68 -1.26 -0.44 -7.00
N GLY A 69 -2.13 -0.68 -6.02
CA GLY A 69 -1.90 -1.65 -4.96
C GLY A 69 -1.85 -3.07 -5.51
N ALA A 70 -1.21 -3.96 -4.75
CA ALA A 70 -1.05 -5.38 -5.07
C ALA A 70 -0.43 -5.68 -6.45
N THR A 71 0.18 -4.68 -7.09
CA THR A 71 0.85 -4.79 -8.38
C THR A 71 2.36 -4.81 -8.16
N SER A 72 3.08 -5.66 -8.89
CA SER A 72 4.55 -5.75 -8.80
C SER A 72 5.19 -4.45 -9.25
N LEU A 73 6.01 -3.86 -8.37
CA LEU A 73 6.84 -2.70 -8.67
C LEU A 73 8.30 -3.10 -8.91
N THR A 74 8.76 -4.16 -8.24
CA THR A 74 10.10 -4.70 -8.40
C THR A 74 10.16 -6.15 -7.97
N GLU A 75 11.15 -6.88 -8.46
CA GLU A 75 11.46 -8.23 -8.03
C GLU A 75 12.85 -8.26 -7.42
N ALA A 76 13.02 -9.05 -6.36
CA ALA A 76 14.32 -9.20 -5.72
C ALA A 76 14.64 -10.65 -5.38
N ARG A 77 15.94 -10.95 -5.45
CA ARG A 77 16.47 -12.27 -5.13
C ARG A 77 16.25 -12.59 -3.65
N ILE A 78 15.72 -13.79 -3.39
CA ILE A 78 15.53 -14.32 -2.04
C ILE A 78 16.53 -15.45 -1.78
N TRP A 79 17.26 -15.33 -0.68
CA TRP A 79 18.20 -16.34 -0.21
C TRP A 79 17.51 -17.39 0.66
N LYS A 80 17.90 -18.65 0.49
CA LYS A 80 17.34 -19.82 1.20
C LYS A 80 15.82 -19.98 1.02
N GLY A 81 15.22 -19.32 0.04
CA GLY A 81 13.80 -19.46 -0.31
C GLY A 81 13.56 -20.65 -1.23
N GLU A 82 12.32 -21.12 -1.24
CA GLU A 82 11.80 -22.06 -2.23
C GLU A 82 11.84 -21.43 -3.63
N LYS A 83 11.43 -20.17 -3.74
CA LYS A 83 11.58 -19.33 -4.94
C LYS A 83 12.86 -18.51 -4.85
N LYS A 84 13.54 -18.36 -6.00
CA LYS A 84 14.77 -17.54 -6.11
C LYS A 84 14.48 -16.03 -6.13
N GLN A 85 13.29 -15.62 -6.53
CA GLN A 85 12.85 -14.23 -6.62
C GLN A 85 11.43 -14.11 -6.08
N VAL A 86 11.12 -12.94 -5.53
CA VAL A 86 9.77 -12.57 -5.06
C VAL A 86 9.46 -11.16 -5.54
N ALA A 87 8.21 -10.95 -5.95
CA ALA A 87 7.67 -9.65 -6.32
C ALA A 87 7.29 -8.82 -5.08
N PHE A 88 7.67 -7.55 -5.12
CA PHE A 88 7.36 -6.54 -4.11
C PHE A 88 6.56 -5.40 -4.74
N GLY A 89 5.61 -4.88 -3.99
CA GLY A 89 4.73 -3.79 -4.43
C GLY A 89 4.15 -3.04 -3.24
N LEU A 90 3.06 -2.30 -3.47
CA LEU A 90 2.36 -1.59 -2.42
C LEU A 90 1.14 -2.39 -1.94
N ALA A 91 0.77 -2.21 -0.68
CA ALA A 91 -0.43 -2.85 -0.13
C ALA A 91 -1.73 -2.24 -0.70
N LYS A 92 -1.71 -0.96 -1.06
CA LYS A 92 -2.85 -0.18 -1.56
C LYS A 92 -2.41 0.74 -2.70
N ASP A 93 -3.37 1.26 -3.45
CA ASP A 93 -3.13 2.30 -4.46
C ASP A 93 -2.45 3.52 -3.81
N LEU A 94 -1.43 4.05 -4.47
CA LEU A 94 -0.74 5.26 -4.04
C LEU A 94 -1.20 6.46 -4.86
N PHE A 95 -1.87 7.37 -4.20
CA PHE A 95 -2.24 8.67 -4.73
C PHE A 95 -1.34 9.75 -4.14
N VAL A 96 -0.91 10.71 -4.96
CA VAL A 96 -0.09 11.84 -4.51
C VAL A 96 -0.73 13.14 -4.98
N THR A 97 -0.89 14.09 -4.07
CA THR A 97 -1.36 15.44 -4.34
C THR A 97 -0.18 16.38 -4.44
N MET A 98 -0.14 17.21 -5.49
CA MET A 98 0.97 18.13 -5.76
C MET A 98 0.48 19.39 -6.47
N PRO A 99 1.30 20.45 -6.55
CA PRO A 99 0.95 21.63 -7.34
C PRO A 99 0.78 21.28 -8.81
N VAL A 100 -0.20 21.91 -9.46
CA VAL A 100 -0.51 21.67 -10.89
C VAL A 100 0.73 21.87 -11.76
N GLY A 101 0.97 20.91 -12.68
CA GLY A 101 2.06 20.97 -13.65
C GLY A 101 3.41 20.48 -13.12
N GLN A 102 3.47 20.01 -11.88
CA GLN A 102 4.69 19.47 -11.26
C GLN A 102 4.84 17.95 -11.44
N TYR A 103 3.87 17.26 -12.04
CA TYR A 103 3.90 15.79 -12.19
C TYR A 103 5.21 15.26 -12.80
N LYS A 104 5.72 15.93 -13.84
CA LYS A 104 6.97 15.56 -14.52
C LYS A 104 8.23 15.67 -13.65
N ASN A 105 8.14 16.37 -12.52
CA ASN A 105 9.25 16.58 -11.59
C ASN A 105 9.25 15.57 -10.42
N ILE A 106 8.28 14.64 -10.40
CA ILE A 106 8.25 13.56 -9.42
C ILE A 106 9.39 12.57 -9.69
N GLN A 107 10.04 12.12 -8.63
CA GLN A 107 10.99 11.02 -8.67
C GLN A 107 10.59 9.96 -7.65
N ALA A 108 10.52 8.71 -8.08
CA ALA A 108 10.22 7.55 -7.24
C ALA A 108 11.46 6.67 -7.08
N THR A 109 11.85 6.39 -5.85
CA THR A 109 13.02 5.54 -5.53
C THR A 109 12.59 4.38 -4.64
N ILE A 110 12.92 3.17 -5.07
CA ILE A 110 12.70 1.95 -4.29
C ILE A 110 13.97 1.61 -3.51
N GLN A 111 13.80 1.32 -2.22
CA GLN A 111 14.87 0.86 -1.34
C GLN A 111 14.42 -0.45 -0.69
N LEU A 112 15.19 -1.51 -0.89
CA LEU A 112 14.95 -2.83 -0.31
C LEU A 112 15.95 -3.12 0.81
N ASN A 113 15.50 -3.82 1.85
CA ASN A 113 16.32 -4.25 2.98
C ASN A 113 17.13 -5.50 2.60
N GLN A 114 18.16 -5.30 1.78
CA GLN A 114 19.06 -6.36 1.33
C GLN A 114 19.99 -6.82 2.46
N PRO A 115 20.40 -8.11 2.49
CA PRO A 115 19.92 -9.21 1.65
C PRO A 115 18.60 -9.81 2.17
N LEU A 116 17.69 -10.15 1.26
CA LEU A 116 16.39 -10.75 1.60
C LEU A 116 16.52 -12.27 1.79
N LYS A 117 16.10 -12.77 2.96
CA LYS A 117 16.22 -14.19 3.34
C LYS A 117 14.84 -14.77 3.67
N ALA A 118 14.60 -16.01 3.27
CA ALA A 118 13.36 -16.71 3.60
C ALA A 118 13.26 -17.06 5.11
N PRO A 119 12.04 -17.13 5.69
CA PRO A 119 10.75 -17.00 5.02
C PRO A 119 10.39 -15.55 4.68
N ILE A 120 9.81 -15.34 3.50
CA ILE A 120 9.16 -14.09 3.10
C ILE A 120 7.66 -14.26 3.28
N LEU A 121 7.03 -13.33 3.99
CA LEU A 121 5.60 -13.33 4.25
C LEU A 121 4.89 -12.27 3.40
N LYS A 122 3.83 -12.69 2.71
CA LYS A 122 2.96 -11.80 1.94
C LYS A 122 2.43 -10.68 2.85
N GLY A 123 2.47 -9.44 2.35
CA GLY A 123 2.01 -8.26 3.06
C GLY A 123 2.99 -7.70 4.10
N GLN A 124 4.06 -8.42 4.44
CA GLN A 124 5.12 -7.87 5.28
C GLN A 124 5.99 -6.91 4.48
N SER A 125 6.43 -5.82 5.13
CA SER A 125 7.33 -4.83 4.55
C SER A 125 8.78 -5.31 4.52
N TYR A 126 9.46 -5.07 3.40
CA TYR A 126 10.87 -5.41 3.16
C TYR A 126 11.65 -4.25 2.55
N GLY A 127 11.11 -3.04 2.66
CA GLY A 127 11.67 -1.84 2.03
C GLY A 127 10.66 -0.71 1.97
N THR A 128 11.03 0.34 1.24
CA THR A 128 10.25 1.56 1.10
C THR A 128 10.26 2.07 -0.33
N LEU A 129 9.13 2.58 -0.79
CA LEU A 129 9.00 3.42 -1.96
C LEU A 129 8.98 4.87 -1.50
N ASN A 130 10.00 5.64 -1.85
CA ASN A 130 10.06 7.07 -1.57
C ASN A 130 9.68 7.85 -2.83
N VAL A 131 8.65 8.69 -2.72
CA VAL A 131 8.24 9.61 -3.78
C VAL A 131 8.66 11.00 -3.38
N THR A 132 9.44 11.67 -4.23
CA THR A 132 9.95 13.01 -4.00
C THR A 132 9.52 13.96 -5.09
N LEU A 133 9.40 15.24 -4.75
CA LEU A 133 9.21 16.34 -5.68
C LEU A 133 10.21 17.42 -5.33
N ASN A 134 11.06 17.81 -6.29
CA ASN A 134 12.11 18.81 -6.07
C ASN A 134 12.97 18.50 -4.82
N ASN A 135 13.36 17.23 -4.67
CA ASN A 135 14.15 16.69 -3.56
C ASN A 135 13.48 16.73 -2.18
N GLN A 136 12.20 17.07 -2.09
CA GLN A 136 11.39 16.93 -0.88
C GLN A 136 10.56 15.65 -0.93
N VAL A 137 10.57 14.87 0.14
CA VAL A 137 9.76 13.64 0.24
C VAL A 137 8.29 14.04 0.35
N LEU A 138 7.48 13.63 -0.64
CA LEU A 138 6.03 13.78 -0.63
C LEU A 138 5.36 12.65 0.15
N THR A 139 5.81 11.41 -0.07
CA THR A 139 5.34 10.25 0.68
C THR A 139 6.42 9.16 0.73
N SER A 140 6.31 8.30 1.74
CA SER A 140 7.12 7.10 1.90
C SER A 140 6.19 5.95 2.24
N GLU A 141 6.07 5.00 1.33
CA GLU A 141 5.18 3.84 1.49
C GLU A 141 5.99 2.56 1.71
N PRO A 142 5.55 1.67 2.61
CA PRO A 142 6.21 0.39 2.81
C PRO A 142 6.04 -0.50 1.57
N LEU A 143 7.16 -1.00 1.07
CA LEU A 143 7.18 -1.97 0.00
C LEU A 143 7.00 -3.37 0.58
N VAL A 144 5.91 -4.03 0.23
CA VAL A 144 5.48 -5.31 0.80
C VAL A 144 5.65 -6.46 -0.19
N ALA A 145 5.88 -7.67 0.33
CA ALA A 145 5.91 -8.87 -0.52
C ALA A 145 4.49 -9.19 -1.03
N LEU A 146 4.35 -9.48 -2.32
CA LEU A 146 3.05 -9.82 -2.93
C LEU A 146 2.67 -11.29 -2.75
N GLU A 147 3.63 -12.12 -2.37
CA GLU A 147 3.48 -13.55 -2.16
C GLU A 147 4.36 -14.08 -1.04
N ASN A 148 4.02 -15.27 -0.53
CA ASN A 148 4.83 -15.99 0.43
C ASN A 148 5.99 -16.71 -0.28
N ASN A 149 7.13 -16.79 0.37
CA ASN A 149 8.24 -17.64 -0.05
C ASN A 149 8.85 -18.33 1.17
N GLN A 150 8.51 -19.60 1.35
CA GLN A 150 9.00 -20.41 2.46
C GLN A 150 10.48 -20.77 2.28
N ARG A 151 11.08 -21.36 3.30
CA ARG A 151 12.46 -21.85 3.21
C ARG A 151 12.55 -22.99 2.18
N GLY A 152 13.55 -22.94 1.31
CA GLY A 152 13.88 -24.00 0.36
C GLY A 152 14.27 -25.30 1.07
N GLY A 153 13.98 -26.43 0.43
CA GLY A 153 13.88 -27.76 1.03
C GLY A 153 15.05 -28.22 1.90
N ILE A 154 14.78 -28.28 3.21
CA ILE A 154 15.20 -29.39 4.10
C ILE A 154 14.05 -30.42 4.21
N TRP A 155 12.81 -30.02 3.92
CA TRP A 155 11.61 -30.86 4.03
C TRP A 155 11.46 -31.93 2.94
N ARG A 156 12.11 -31.78 1.77
CA ARG A 156 12.19 -32.86 0.77
C ARG A 156 12.94 -34.08 1.31
N SER A 157 14.03 -33.87 2.07
CA SER A 157 14.76 -34.98 2.70
C SER A 157 14.00 -35.66 3.84
N MET A 158 13.13 -34.94 4.57
CA MET A 158 12.34 -35.57 5.65
C MET A 158 11.20 -36.43 5.10
N ALA A 159 10.53 -35.99 4.02
CA ALA A 159 9.50 -36.78 3.36
C ALA A 159 10.09 -38.01 2.64
N ASP A 160 11.25 -37.85 1.99
CA ASP A 160 11.95 -38.98 1.34
C ASP A 160 12.45 -40.01 2.37
N SER A 161 12.83 -39.57 3.59
CA SER A 161 13.23 -40.50 4.66
C SER A 161 12.08 -41.34 5.21
N LEU A 162 10.82 -40.90 5.08
CA LEU A 162 9.64 -41.68 5.51
C LEU A 162 9.19 -42.68 4.44
N ASN A 163 9.26 -42.30 3.16
CA ASN A 163 8.96 -43.23 2.05
C ASN A 163 10.03 -44.33 1.88
N PHE A 164 11.29 -44.08 2.29
CA PHE A 164 12.34 -45.10 2.23
C PHE A 164 12.21 -46.19 3.32
N SER A 165 11.61 -45.87 4.47
CA SER A 165 11.39 -46.85 5.54
C SER A 165 10.19 -47.76 5.29
N PHE A 166 9.15 -47.30 4.59
CA PHE A 166 7.98 -48.13 4.26
C PHE A 166 8.29 -49.19 3.19
N ASN A 167 8.99 -48.83 2.10
CA ASN A 167 9.33 -49.81 1.05
C ASN A 167 10.29 -50.91 1.52
N LYS A 168 11.15 -50.65 2.50
CA LYS A 168 12.08 -51.66 3.04
C LYS A 168 11.42 -52.65 4.02
N LEU A 169 10.27 -52.27 4.59
CA LEU A 169 9.47 -53.13 5.48
C LEU A 169 8.51 -54.05 4.70
N PHE A 170 8.10 -53.67 3.49
CA PHE A 170 7.21 -54.47 2.63
C PHE A 170 7.91 -55.20 1.48
N SER A 171 9.20 -54.92 1.18
CA SER A 171 9.95 -55.70 0.18
C SER A 171 10.69 -56.92 0.75
N LYS A 172 10.59 -57.18 2.06
CA LYS A 172 11.31 -58.28 2.72
C LYS A 172 10.42 -59.48 3.09
N SER A 173 9.16 -59.51 2.63
CA SER A 173 8.21 -60.60 2.91
C SER A 173 8.08 -61.63 1.80
N ASP A 174 8.61 -61.40 0.59
CA ASP A 174 8.34 -62.26 -0.58
C ASP A 174 9.55 -63.11 -1.04
N GLU A 175 10.62 -63.22 -0.24
CA GLU A 175 11.83 -64.00 -0.59
C GLU A 175 12.05 -65.25 0.28
N GLN A 176 10.98 -65.79 0.90
CA GLN A 176 11.02 -67.10 1.59
C GLN A 176 9.72 -67.89 1.41
N ALA A 177 9.35 -68.25 0.17
CA ALA A 177 8.33 -69.27 -0.08
C ALA A 177 8.38 -69.83 -1.51
N ASN A 178 9.52 -70.37 -1.97
CA ASN A 178 9.49 -71.42 -3.01
C ASN A 178 10.83 -72.17 -3.10
N ASN A 179 11.01 -73.14 -2.18
CA ASN A 179 11.89 -74.29 -2.35
C ASN A 179 11.31 -75.37 -1.43
N GLY A 180 10.62 -76.34 -2.01
CA GLY A 180 9.95 -77.46 -1.33
C GLY A 180 8.81 -78.02 -2.15
#